data_AF-A0A8J8DCW5-F1
#
_entry.id   AF-A0A8J8DCW5-F1
#
_cell.length_a   1.000
_cell.length_b   1.000
_cell.length_c   1.000
_cell.angle_alpha   90.00
_cell.angle_beta   90.00
_cell.angle_gamma   90.00
#
_symmetry.space_group_name_H-M   'P 1'
#
loop_
_entity.id
_entity.type
_entity.pdbx_description
1 polymer ?
#
loop_
_entity_poly.entity_id
_entity_poly.type
_entity_poly.pdbx_seq_one_letter_code
_entity_poly.pdbx_strand_id
1 'polypeptide(L)'
;MTVEISIMAIVKPYAGYLSDKIGRIKPIIFGMGLVSLAMFIFAFSKSLPLVILGAVLFSLGASISEASTKPLATEISKLKGTALGFLESIKDVGQALGPIIVGFFGFKLGFAFVGVFGASALGAFILKFKSIKAEKLV
;
A
#
# COMPACT_ATOMS: atom_id res chain seq x y z
N MET A 1 5.60 -16.44 -1.04
CA MET A 1 7.03 -16.15 -0.78
C MET A 1 7.85 -15.96 -2.06
N THR A 2 8.18 -16.98 -2.87
CA THR A 2 9.07 -16.78 -4.05
C THR A 2 8.49 -15.82 -5.10
N VAL A 3 7.21 -16.00 -5.47
CA VAL A 3 6.52 -15.17 -6.47
C VAL A 3 6.48 -13.69 -6.05
N GLU A 4 6.18 -13.42 -4.79
CA GLU A 4 6.07 -12.06 -4.25
C GLU A 4 7.43 -11.35 -4.27
N ILE A 5 8.49 -12.02 -3.80
CA ILE A 5 9.84 -11.44 -3.75
C ILE A 5 10.35 -11.14 -5.16
N SER A 6 10.13 -12.03 -6.13
CA SER A 6 10.52 -11.80 -7.52
C SER A 6 9.80 -10.60 -8.13
N ILE A 7 8.49 -10.47 -7.91
CA ILE A 7 7.72 -9.30 -8.37
C ILE A 7 8.26 -8.02 -7.72
N MET A 8 8.49 -8.04 -6.41
CA MET A 8 9.03 -6.88 -5.70
C MET A 8 10.38 -6.44 -6.22
N ALA A 9 11.30 -7.39 -6.44
CA ALA A 9 12.65 -7.10 -6.92
C ALA A 9 12.64 -6.44 -8.31
N ILE A 10 11.74 -6.90 -9.19
CA ILE A 10 11.63 -6.35 -10.54
C ILE A 10 10.88 -5.01 -10.52
N VAL A 11 9.74 -4.92 -9.83
CA VAL A 11 8.82 -3.79 -9.94
C VAL A 11 9.34 -2.55 -9.22
N LYS A 12 10.01 -2.71 -8.06
CA LYS A 12 10.44 -1.56 -7.24
C LYS A 12 11.35 -0.57 -8.00
N PRO A 13 12.40 -0.99 -8.73
CA PRO A 13 13.22 -0.07 -9.52
C PRO A 13 12.42 0.74 -10.57
N TYR A 14 11.58 0.07 -11.36
CA TYR A 14 10.77 0.74 -12.38
C TYR A 14 9.72 1.67 -11.77
N ALA A 15 9.07 1.23 -10.69
CA ALA A 15 8.09 2.03 -9.98
C ALA A 15 8.72 3.26 -9.32
N GLY A 16 9.94 3.15 -8.79
CA GLY A 16 10.72 4.28 -8.27
C GLY A 16 10.98 5.32 -9.37
N TYR A 17 11.52 4.89 -10.51
CA TYR A 17 11.76 5.78 -11.66
C TYR A 17 10.46 6.45 -12.15
N LEU A 18 9.37 5.69 -12.26
CA LEU A 18 8.08 6.23 -12.66
C LEU A 18 7.58 7.28 -11.65
N SER A 19 7.76 7.01 -10.35
CA SER A 19 7.39 7.89 -9.25
C SER A 19 8.13 9.22 -9.27
N ASP A 20 9.43 9.21 -9.60
CA ASP A 20 10.22 10.42 -9.81
C ASP A 20 9.62 11.29 -10.94
N LYS A 21 9.17 10.65 -12.03
CA LYS A 21 8.71 11.34 -13.25
C LYS A 21 7.29 11.90 -13.15
N ILE A 22 6.35 11.16 -12.57
CA ILE A 22 4.91 11.54 -12.55
C ILE A 22 4.47 12.16 -11.21
N GLY A 23 5.40 12.27 -10.26
CA GLY A 23 5.19 12.71 -8.89
C GLY A 23 4.77 11.59 -7.94
N ARG A 24 5.20 11.66 -6.69
CA ARG A 24 5.06 10.60 -5.67
C ARG A 24 3.63 10.16 -5.37
N ILE A 25 2.68 11.09 -5.42
CA ILE A 25 1.31 10.86 -4.91
C ILE A 25 0.49 9.94 -5.82
N LYS A 26 0.63 10.05 -7.15
CA LYS A 26 -0.17 9.23 -8.08
C LYS A 26 0.16 7.74 -7.97
N PRO A 27 1.44 7.30 -7.97
CA PRO A 27 1.80 5.92 -7.72
C PRO A 27 1.34 5.41 -6.35
N ILE A 28 1.42 6.24 -5.29
CA ILE A 28 0.94 5.84 -3.95
C ILE A 28 -0.55 5.49 -3.99
N ILE A 29 -1.36 6.38 -4.58
CA ILE A 29 -2.82 6.18 -4.70
C ILE A 29 -3.11 4.91 -5.51
N PHE A 30 -2.44 4.75 -6.66
CA PHE A 30 -2.64 3.59 -7.52
C PHE A 30 -2.23 2.28 -6.82
N GLY A 31 -1.06 2.26 -6.19
CA GLY A 31 -0.54 1.08 -5.49
C GLY A 31 -1.41 0.68 -4.30
N MET A 32 -1.86 1.64 -3.48
CA MET A 32 -2.79 1.38 -2.37
C MET A 32 -4.15 0.89 -2.85
N GLY A 33 -4.63 1.39 -4.00
CA GLY A 33 -5.84 0.88 -4.64
C GLY A 33 -5.71 -0.59 -5.05
N LEU A 34 -4.58 -0.95 -5.68
CA LEU A 34 -4.28 -2.34 -6.03
C LEU A 34 -4.19 -3.27 -4.81
N VAL A 35 -3.54 -2.81 -3.74
CA VAL A 35 -3.46 -3.56 -2.47
C VAL A 35 -4.86 -3.79 -1.90
N SER A 36 -5.70 -2.76 -1.87
CA SER A 36 -7.07 -2.88 -1.37
C SER A 36 -7.90 -3.84 -2.22
N LEU A 37 -7.76 -3.78 -3.55
CA LEU A 37 -8.40 -4.72 -4.47
C LEU A 37 -7.93 -6.17 -4.24
N ALA A 38 -6.63 -6.37 -4.01
CA ALA A 38 -6.07 -7.69 -3.70
C ALA A 38 -6.68 -8.29 -2.43
N MET A 39 -6.91 -7.47 -1.38
CA MET A 39 -7.58 -7.93 -0.17
C MET A 39 -9.01 -8.43 -0.44
N PHE A 40 -9.77 -7.74 -1.29
CA PHE A 40 -11.09 -8.23 -1.70
C PHE A 40 -10.99 -9.54 -2.50
N ILE A 41 -10.01 -9.66 -3.41
CA ILE A 41 -9.79 -10.91 -4.15
C ILE A 41 -9.48 -12.06 -3.20
N PHE A 42 -8.63 -11.85 -2.19
CA PHE A 42 -8.38 -12.86 -1.16
C PHE A 42 -9.65 -13.23 -0.39
N ALA A 43 -10.45 -12.24 0.03
CA ALA A 43 -11.70 -12.47 0.75
C ALA A 43 -12.68 -13.39 0.01
N PHE A 44 -12.76 -13.28 -1.31
CA PHE A 44 -13.66 -14.08 -2.14
C PHE A 44 -12.97 -15.22 -2.90
N SER A 45 -11.69 -15.49 -2.61
CA SER A 45 -10.94 -16.54 -3.28
C SER A 45 -11.48 -17.92 -2.90
N LYS A 46 -11.83 -18.72 -3.92
CA LYS A 46 -12.30 -20.12 -3.77
C LYS A 46 -11.40 -21.12 -4.52
N SER A 47 -10.38 -20.61 -5.20
CA SER A 47 -9.51 -21.40 -6.06
C SER A 47 -8.08 -20.86 -6.01
N LEU A 48 -7.11 -21.75 -6.22
CA LEU A 48 -5.69 -21.41 -6.25
C LEU A 48 -5.36 -20.28 -7.25
N PRO A 49 -5.94 -20.24 -8.48
CA PRO A 49 -5.69 -19.13 -9.41
C PRO A 49 -6.10 -17.76 -8.87
N LEU A 50 -7.21 -17.67 -8.14
CA LEU A 50 -7.65 -16.40 -7.52
C LEU A 50 -6.70 -15.95 -6.41
N VAL A 51 -6.17 -16.89 -5.64
CA VAL A 51 -5.15 -16.60 -4.62
C VAL A 51 -3.87 -16.09 -5.27
N ILE A 52 -3.41 -16.73 -6.35
CA ILE A 52 -2.23 -16.28 -7.10
C ILE A 52 -2.46 -14.87 -7.67
N LEU A 53 -3.62 -14.62 -8.27
CA LEU A 53 -3.98 -13.29 -8.78
C LEU A 53 -3.96 -12.23 -7.67
N GLY A 54 -4.54 -12.54 -6.51
CA GLY A 54 -4.48 -11.67 -5.33
C GLY A 54 -3.05 -11.38 -4.89
N ALA A 55 -2.19 -12.39 -4.82
CA ALA A 55 -0.79 -12.24 -4.42
C ALA A 55 0.03 -11.39 -5.42
N VAL A 56 -0.23 -11.56 -6.71
CA VAL A 56 0.40 -10.75 -7.77
C VAL A 56 -0.02 -9.29 -7.65
N LEU A 57 -1.32 -9.03 -7.52
CA LEU A 57 -1.85 -7.66 -7.38
C LEU A 57 -1.39 -6.99 -6.09
N PHE A 58 -1.35 -7.73 -4.99
CA PHE A 58 -0.80 -7.26 -3.72
C PHE A 58 0.67 -6.87 -3.88
N SER A 59 1.49 -7.75 -4.46
CA SER A 59 2.92 -7.51 -4.65
C SER A 59 3.20 -6.33 -5.57
N LEU A 60 2.42 -6.18 -6.65
CA LEU A 60 2.51 -5.03 -7.55
C LEU A 60 2.15 -3.74 -6.84
N GLY A 61 0.98 -3.70 -6.19
CA GLY A 61 0.49 -2.51 -5.49
C GLY A 61 1.41 -2.08 -4.35
N ALA A 62 1.87 -3.04 -3.54
CA ALA A 62 2.78 -2.81 -2.44
C ALA A 62 4.12 -2.26 -2.94
N SER A 63 4.70 -2.86 -3.99
CA SER A 63 5.95 -2.39 -4.59
C SER A 63 5.86 -0.95 -5.09
N ILE A 64 4.79 -0.61 -5.81
CA ILE A 64 4.60 0.72 -6.39
C ILE A 64 4.42 1.78 -5.29
N SER A 65 3.59 1.46 -4.29
CA SER A 65 3.31 2.35 -3.17
C SER A 65 4.55 2.56 -2.30
N GLU A 66 5.25 1.48 -1.94
CA GLU A 66 6.42 1.54 -1.07
C GLU A 66 7.58 2.29 -1.73
N ALA A 67 7.83 2.04 -3.03
CA ALA A 67 8.85 2.74 -3.81
C ALA A 67 8.64 4.26 -3.88
N SER A 68 7.41 4.72 -3.65
CA SER A 68 7.04 6.14 -3.69
C SER A 68 6.90 6.77 -2.31
N THR A 69 6.46 5.99 -1.32
CA THR A 69 6.18 6.47 0.04
C THR A 69 7.47 6.78 0.82
N LYS A 70 8.50 5.93 0.68
CA LYS A 70 9.80 6.15 1.35
C LYS A 70 10.47 7.44 0.89
N PRO A 71 10.63 7.70 -0.42
CA PRO A 71 11.14 8.99 -0.90
C PRO A 71 10.30 10.18 -0.43
N LEU A 72 8.97 10.10 -0.57
CA LEU A 72 8.07 11.18 -0.13
C LEU A 72 8.26 11.54 1.35
N ALA A 73 8.37 10.54 2.24
CA ALA A 73 8.59 10.76 3.66
C ALA A 73 9.91 11.50 3.94
N THR A 74 10.96 11.21 3.16
CA THR A 74 12.26 11.89 3.28
C THR A 74 12.31 13.26 2.61
N GLU A 75 11.47 13.51 1.60
CA GLU A 75 11.36 14.81 0.93
C GLU A 75 10.64 15.84 1.82
N ILE A 76 9.62 15.41 2.58
CA ILE A 76 8.83 16.32 3.44
C ILE A 76 9.43 16.53 4.83
N SER A 77 10.35 15.67 5.27
CA SER A 77 10.94 15.72 6.62
C SER A 77 12.37 16.22 6.61
N LYS A 78 12.70 17.12 7.54
CA LYS A 78 14.09 17.52 7.83
C LYS A 78 14.88 16.39 8.49
N LEU A 79 14.21 15.53 9.27
CA LEU A 79 14.80 14.39 9.98
C LEU A 79 14.48 13.09 9.22
N LYS A 80 15.24 12.84 8.14
CA LYS A 80 15.00 11.73 7.22
C LYS A 80 15.04 10.35 7.90
N GLY A 81 16.04 10.12 8.75
CA GLY A 81 16.19 8.86 9.49
C GLY A 81 15.00 8.59 10.42
N THR A 82 14.56 9.60 11.19
CA THR A 82 13.39 9.50 12.06
C THR A 82 12.11 9.28 11.28
N ALA A 83 11.93 9.96 10.14
CA ALA A 83 10.75 9.79 9.30
C ALA A 83 10.66 8.36 8.73
N LEU A 84 11.77 7.81 8.26
CA LEU A 84 11.82 6.42 7.79
C LEU A 84 11.61 5.41 8.92
N GLY A 85 12.27 5.60 10.07
CA GLY A 85 12.09 4.73 11.23
C GLY A 85 10.65 4.71 11.74
N PHE A 86 9.99 5.87 11.78
CA PHE A 86 8.59 5.99 12.16
C PHE A 86 7.66 5.31 11.13
N LEU A 87 7.92 5.49 9.84
CA LEU A 87 7.17 4.83 8.77
C LEU A 87 7.27 3.31 8.86
N GLU A 88 8.49 2.77 9.05
CA GLU A 88 8.71 1.33 9.22
C GLU A 88 8.06 0.80 10.51
N SER A 89 8.11 1.57 11.60
CA SER A 89 7.44 1.19 12.85
C SER A 89 5.92 1.04 12.67
N ILE A 90 5.28 1.97 11.96
CA ILE A 90 3.85 1.87 11.65
C ILE A 90 3.57 0.65 10.77
N LYS A 91 4.43 0.39 9.77
CA LYS A 91 4.30 -0.78 8.90
C LYS A 91 4.37 -2.08 9.71
N ASP A 92 5.31 -2.18 10.64
CA ASP A 92 5.49 -3.37 11.47
C ASP A 92 4.30 -3.60 12.41
N VAL A 93 3.75 -2.54 13.00
CA VAL A 93 2.49 -2.62 13.76
C VAL A 93 1.35 -3.15 12.87
N GLY A 94 1.19 -2.62 11.67
CA GLY A 94 0.18 -3.10 10.72
C GLY A 94 0.38 -4.57 10.32
N GLN A 95 1.63 -4.97 10.10
CA GLN A 95 2.01 -6.34 9.74
C GLN A 95 1.75 -7.32 10.90
N ALA A 96 1.92 -6.89 12.15
CA ALA A 96 1.58 -7.69 13.33
C ALA A 96 0.07 -7.82 13.54
N LEU A 97 -0.68 -6.72 13.37
CA LEU A 97 -2.14 -6.70 13.60
C LEU A 97 -2.93 -7.40 12.48
N GLY A 98 -2.44 -7.37 11.24
CA GLY A 98 -3.15 -7.93 10.07
C GLY A 98 -3.61 -9.38 10.28
N PRO A 99 -2.71 -10.34 10.57
CA PRO A 99 -3.07 -11.73 10.80
C PRO A 99 -4.00 -11.92 12.01
N ILE A 100 -3.87 -11.10 13.06
CA ILE A 100 -4.74 -11.14 14.25
C ILE A 100 -6.18 -10.78 13.86
N ILE A 101 -6.35 -9.70 13.10
CA ILE A 101 -7.67 -9.26 12.60
C ILE A 101 -8.27 -10.34 11.69
N VAL A 102 -7.49 -10.86 10.74
CA VAL A 102 -7.96 -11.90 9.82
C VAL A 102 -8.32 -13.20 10.55
N GLY A 103 -7.53 -13.59 11.55
CA GLY A 103 -7.81 -14.76 12.39
C GLY A 103 -9.08 -14.59 13.23
N PHE A 104 -9.29 -13.40 13.81
CA PHE A 104 -10.44 -13.11 14.67
C PHE A 104 -11.76 -13.07 13.88
N PHE A 105 -11.79 -12.41 12.73
CA PHE A 105 -13.00 -12.30 11.88
C PHE A 105 -13.20 -13.52 10.97
N GLY A 106 -12.20 -14.40 10.85
CA GLY A 106 -12.15 -15.47 9.86
C GLY A 106 -11.75 -14.95 8.47
N PHE A 107 -11.30 -15.87 7.60
CA PHE A 107 -10.62 -15.54 6.33
C PHE A 107 -11.39 -14.51 5.47
N LYS A 108 -12.64 -14.82 5.11
CA LYS A 108 -13.44 -13.95 4.22
C LYS A 108 -13.71 -12.58 4.83
N LEU A 109 -14.25 -12.52 6.04
CA LEU A 109 -14.64 -11.26 6.66
C LEU A 109 -13.41 -10.44 7.09
N GLY A 110 -12.35 -11.10 7.53
CA GLY A 110 -11.08 -10.50 7.86
C GLY A 110 -10.40 -9.81 6.68
N PHE A 111 -10.22 -10.51 5.55
CA PHE A 111 -9.65 -9.90 4.36
C PHE A 111 -10.54 -8.78 3.79
N ALA A 112 -11.87 -8.94 3.84
CA ALA A 112 -12.79 -7.88 3.45
C ALA A 112 -12.66 -6.65 4.37
N PHE A 113 -12.54 -6.84 5.68
CA PHE A 113 -12.33 -5.77 6.65
C PHE A 113 -11.02 -5.02 6.36
N VAL A 114 -9.91 -5.73 6.16
CA VAL A 114 -8.62 -5.12 5.81
C VAL A 114 -8.71 -4.36 4.48
N GLY A 115 -9.43 -4.91 3.49
CA GLY A 115 -9.68 -4.23 2.21
C GLY A 115 -10.47 -2.94 2.35
N VAL A 116 -11.55 -2.95 3.13
CA VAL A 116 -12.37 -1.75 3.42
C VAL A 116 -11.57 -0.72 4.21
N PHE A 117 -10.83 -1.17 5.23
CA PHE A 117 -9.96 -0.29 6.01
C PHE A 117 -8.91 0.38 5.12
N GLY A 118 -8.22 -0.38 4.26
CA GLY A 118 -7.26 0.15 3.29
C GLY A 118 -7.88 1.15 2.31
N ALA A 119 -9.05 0.85 1.77
CA ALA A 119 -9.77 1.75 0.86
C ALA A 119 -10.21 3.05 1.56
N SER A 120 -10.66 2.95 2.82
CA SER A 120 -11.05 4.13 3.62
C SER A 120 -9.85 5.02 3.96
N ALA A 121 -8.71 4.43 4.33
CA ALA A 121 -7.47 5.14 4.59
C ALA A 121 -6.95 5.85 3.32
N LEU A 122 -7.05 5.18 2.16
CA LEU A 122 -6.75 5.79 0.87
C LEU A 122 -7.69 6.97 0.57
N GLY A 123 -9.00 6.83 0.82
CA GLY A 123 -9.96 7.92 0.67
C GLY A 123 -9.60 9.14 1.52
N ALA A 124 -9.31 8.92 2.81
CA ALA A 124 -8.88 9.98 3.73
C ALA A 124 -7.57 10.65 3.26
N PHE A 125 -6.61 9.85 2.78
CA PHE A 125 -5.36 10.37 2.22
C PHE A 125 -5.60 11.29 1.02
N ILE A 126 -6.45 10.89 0.07
CA ILE A 126 -6.79 11.69 -1.11
C ILE A 126 -7.47 13.01 -0.71
N LEU A 127 -8.42 12.96 0.23
CA LEU A 127 -9.13 14.15 0.71
C LEU A 127 -8.18 15.15 1.35
N LYS A 128 -7.30 14.68 2.24
CA LYS A 128 -6.31 15.53 2.91
C LYS A 128 -5.31 16.13 1.92
N PHE A 129 -4.86 15.36 0.93
CA PHE A 129 -3.97 15.87 -0.12
C PHE A 129 -4.63 16.94 -1.00
N LYS A 130 -5.91 16.78 -1.35
CA LYS A 130 -6.67 17.81 -2.06
C LYS A 130 -6.81 19.09 -1.24
N SER A 131 -7.09 18.96 0.06
CA SER A 131 -7.22 20.11 0.97
C SER A 131 -5.93 20.94 1.05
N ILE A 132 -4.78 20.29 1.25
CA ILE A 132 -3.47 20.97 1.34
C ILE A 132 -3.13 21.69 0.03
N LYS A 133 -3.48 21.09 -1.11
CA LYS A 133 -3.22 21.73 -2.42
C LYS A 133 -4.13 22.93 -2.67
N ALA A 134 -5.37 22.90 -2.18
CA ALA A 134 -6.31 24.01 -2.28
C ALA A 134 -5.86 25.21 -1.42
N GLU A 135 -5.35 24.96 -0.21
CA GLU A 135 -4.87 26.00 0.71
C GLU A 135 -3.61 26.73 0.20
N LYS A 136 -2.79 26.09 -0.65
CA LYS A 136 -1.63 26.74 -1.29
C LYS A 136 -1.96 27.58 -2.52
N LEU A 137 -3.21 27.58 -2.98
CA LEU A 137 -3.67 28.31 -4.17
C LEU A 137 -4.52 29.54 -3.83
N VAL A 138 -4.80 29.78 -2.54
CA VAL A 138 -5.48 30.97 -1.99
C VAL A 138 -4.42 31.83 -1.30
#